data_AF-A0A8T6DN71-F1
#
_entry.id   AF-A0A8T6DN71-F1
#
_cell.length_a   1.000
_cell.length_b   1.000
_cell.length_c   1.000
_cell.angle_alpha   90.00
_cell.angle_beta   90.00
_cell.angle_gamma   90.00
#
_symmetry.space_group_name_H-M   'P 1'
#
loop_
_entity.id
_entity.type
_entity.pdbx_description
1 polymer ?
#
loop_
_entity_poly.entity_id
_entity_poly.type
_entity_poly.pdbx_seq_one_letter_code
_entity_poly.pdbx_strand_id
1 'polypeptide(L)'
;MKDFTLESERCIKMEGDRLRTEMERERHSEIQIPPIALDWSYWHSWWDVERDARHDGVVVPNKQPGVYEVMLDDVRKTLLAIGRTNDLRMRIKQGLVRGKTPHSVGKRIRADIKDGRVCASDIGIRWAVTDRPAAVAEELHRRYKARFGELPKYNMRG
;
A
#
# COMPACT_ATOMS: atom_id res chain seq x y z
N MET A 1 39.20 19.54 55.25
CA MET A 1 38.03 18.78 54.79
C MET A 1 37.12 19.67 53.94
N LYS A 2 37.48 19.98 52.68
CA LYS A 2 36.59 20.68 51.73
C LYS A 2 36.75 20.26 50.26
N ASP A 3 37.68 19.36 49.91
CA ASP A 3 38.00 19.08 48.51
C ASP A 3 37.24 17.89 47.89
N PHE A 4 36.59 17.04 48.69
CA PHE A 4 35.99 15.79 48.18
C PHE A 4 34.67 15.98 47.41
N THR A 5 34.00 17.12 47.56
CA THR A 5 32.66 17.38 46.96
C THR A 5 32.72 17.95 45.55
N LEU A 6 33.79 18.65 45.18
CA LEU A 6 33.91 19.31 43.86
C LEU A 6 34.28 18.35 42.73
N GLU A 7 35.01 17.27 43.04
CA GLU A 7 35.38 16.26 42.05
C GLU A 7 34.21 15.33 41.70
N SER A 8 33.35 14.99 42.68
CA SER A 8 32.16 14.18 42.42
C SER A 8 31.13 14.89 41.54
N GLU A 9 30.95 16.20 41.72
CA GLU A 9 30.03 17.00 40.91
C GLU A 9 30.53 17.18 39.46
N ARG A 10 31.85 17.26 39.26
CA ARG A 10 32.45 17.32 37.91
C ARG A 10 32.29 16.00 37.15
N CYS A 11 32.49 14.85 37.80
CA CYS A 11 32.29 13.55 37.14
C CYS A 11 30.84 13.36 36.69
N ILE A 12 29.86 13.64 37.56
CA ILE A 12 28.43 13.50 37.23
C ILE A 12 28.03 14.40 36.05
N LYS A 13 28.56 15.62 35.99
CA LYS A 13 28.27 16.57 34.90
C LYS A 13 28.90 16.13 33.56
N MET A 14 30.14 15.62 33.59
CA MET A 14 30.81 15.11 32.38
C MET A 14 30.15 13.85 31.82
N GLU A 15 29.61 12.98 32.68
CA GLU A 15 28.92 11.76 32.28
C GLU A 15 27.55 12.07 31.66
N GLY A 16 26.82 13.06 32.21
CA GLY A 16 25.56 13.56 31.64
C GLY A 16 25.71 14.26 30.28
N ASP A 17 26.79 15.03 30.09
CA ASP A 17 27.08 15.70 28.81
C ASP A 17 27.55 14.69 27.74
N ARG A 18 28.27 13.63 28.12
CA ARG A 18 28.59 12.50 27.22
C ARG A 18 27.33 11.76 26.76
N LEU A 19 26.43 11.42 27.69
CA LEU A 19 25.18 10.72 27.38
C LEU A 19 24.25 11.56 26.50
N ARG A 20 24.20 12.89 26.68
CA ARG A 20 23.46 13.79 25.76
C ARG A 20 24.05 13.79 24.35
N THR A 21 25.36 13.79 24.23
CA THR A 21 26.04 13.82 22.92
C THR A 21 25.86 12.51 22.15
N GLU A 22 25.86 11.36 22.83
CA GLU A 22 25.54 10.06 22.23
C GLU A 22 24.06 9.94 21.85
N MET A 23 23.13 10.37 22.72
CA MET A 23 21.70 10.44 22.40
C MET A 23 21.39 11.41 21.25
N GLU A 24 22.19 12.45 21.04
CA GLU A 24 22.03 13.39 19.92
C GLU A 24 22.56 12.82 18.60
N ARG A 25 23.60 11.98 18.63
CA ARG A 25 24.09 11.24 17.46
C ARG A 25 23.11 10.18 16.96
N GLU A 26 22.30 9.60 17.83
CA GLU A 26 21.25 8.64 17.45
C GLU A 26 19.96 9.27 16.90
N ARG A 27 19.82 10.61 16.92
CA ARG A 27 18.58 11.28 16.43
C ARG A 27 18.41 11.23 14.92
N HIS A 28 19.48 11.00 14.17
CA HIS A 28 19.44 10.87 12.72
C HIS A 28 19.96 9.50 12.30
N SER A 29 19.05 8.65 11.86
CA SER A 29 19.38 7.42 11.15
C SER A 29 18.90 7.54 9.71
N GLU A 30 19.81 7.28 8.77
CA GLU A 30 19.48 7.16 7.36
C GLU A 30 19.19 5.69 7.05
N ILE A 31 18.01 5.41 6.49
CA ILE A 31 17.62 4.05 6.11
C ILE A 31 17.78 3.91 4.60
N GLN A 32 18.80 3.17 4.18
CA GLN A 32 18.98 2.80 2.78
C GLN A 32 18.01 1.68 2.40
N ILE A 33 17.04 2.00 1.55
CA ILE A 33 16.04 1.05 1.07
C ILE A 33 16.50 0.55 -0.31
N PRO A 34 16.75 -0.76 -0.48
CA PRO A 34 17.04 -1.30 -1.81
C PRO A 34 15.83 -1.11 -2.74
N PRO A 35 16.05 -0.97 -4.06
CA PRO A 35 14.98 -0.87 -5.03
C PRO A 35 14.00 -2.05 -4.91
N ILE A 36 12.71 -1.76 -4.96
CA ILE A 36 11.66 -2.78 -4.96
C ILE A 36 11.27 -3.05 -6.42
N ALA A 37 11.61 -4.24 -6.93
CA ALA A 37 11.13 -4.72 -8.22
C ALA A 37 9.72 -5.33 -8.07
N LEU A 38 8.86 -5.10 -9.05
CA LEU A 38 7.49 -5.61 -9.05
C LEU A 38 7.23 -6.42 -10.32
N ASP A 39 6.95 -7.69 -10.13
CA ASP A 39 6.44 -8.57 -11.18
C ASP A 39 4.91 -8.47 -11.20
N TRP A 40 4.42 -7.58 -12.06
CA TRP A 40 2.99 -7.37 -12.23
C TRP A 40 2.36 -8.55 -12.99
N SER A 41 1.18 -8.98 -12.53
CA SER A 41 0.29 -9.80 -13.34
C SER A 41 -0.12 -9.04 -14.61
N TYR A 42 -0.63 -9.78 -15.59
CA TYR A 42 -1.42 -9.17 -16.65
C TYR A 42 -2.64 -8.43 -16.07
N TRP A 43 -3.20 -7.53 -16.87
CA TRP A 43 -4.52 -6.98 -16.57
C TRP A 43 -5.58 -8.03 -16.83
N HIS A 44 -6.47 -8.21 -15.86
CA HIS A 44 -7.59 -9.16 -15.92
C HIS A 44 -8.90 -8.40 -15.80
N SER A 45 -9.92 -8.80 -16.56
CA SER A 45 -11.24 -8.17 -16.43
C SER A 45 -11.85 -8.46 -15.06
N TRP A 46 -12.80 -7.63 -14.63
CA TRP A 46 -13.58 -7.88 -13.42
C TRP A 46 -14.19 -9.29 -13.39
N TRP A 47 -14.75 -9.72 -14.52
CA TRP A 47 -15.40 -11.02 -14.68
C TRP A 47 -14.43 -12.19 -14.57
N ASP A 48 -13.22 -12.06 -15.12
CA ASP A 48 -12.18 -13.09 -15.02
C ASP A 48 -11.75 -13.33 -13.58
N VAL A 49 -11.67 -12.27 -12.79
CA VAL A 49 -11.32 -12.36 -11.37
C VAL A 49 -12.49 -12.93 -10.56
N GLU A 50 -13.74 -12.59 -10.93
CA GLU A 50 -14.94 -13.08 -10.26
C GLU A 50 -15.14 -14.60 -10.42
N ARG A 51 -14.95 -15.11 -11.64
CA ARG A 51 -15.13 -16.52 -12.01
C ARG A 51 -14.35 -17.46 -11.10
N ASP A 52 -14.86 -18.66 -10.89
CA ASP A 52 -14.14 -19.65 -10.09
C ASP A 52 -12.87 -20.10 -10.80
N ALA A 53 -11.75 -20.17 -10.08
CA ALA A 53 -10.49 -20.58 -10.67
C ALA A 53 -10.47 -22.05 -11.13
N ARG A 54 -11.42 -22.86 -10.64
CA ARG A 54 -11.63 -24.24 -11.11
C ARG A 54 -12.35 -24.33 -12.46
N HIS A 55 -12.93 -23.21 -12.91
CA HIS A 55 -13.73 -23.10 -14.13
C HIS A 55 -13.22 -21.90 -14.96
N ASP A 56 -11.92 -21.92 -15.30
CA ASP A 56 -11.24 -20.92 -16.14
C ASP A 56 -11.14 -19.49 -15.57
N GLY A 57 -11.41 -19.31 -14.27
CA GLY A 57 -11.18 -18.05 -13.58
C GLY A 57 -9.71 -17.80 -13.27
N VAL A 58 -9.35 -16.53 -13.05
CA VAL A 58 -7.96 -16.18 -12.78
C VAL A 58 -7.55 -16.58 -11.36
N VAL A 59 -6.31 -17.10 -11.26
CA VAL A 59 -5.67 -17.48 -10.00
C VAL A 59 -4.98 -16.26 -9.40
N VAL A 60 -5.60 -15.67 -8.38
CA VAL A 60 -4.98 -14.65 -7.53
C VAL A 60 -4.13 -15.33 -6.46
N PRO A 61 -2.87 -14.90 -6.20
CA PRO A 61 -2.02 -15.47 -5.17
C PRO A 61 -2.71 -15.53 -3.80
N ASN A 62 -2.72 -16.72 -3.19
CA ASN A 62 -3.41 -16.99 -1.93
C ASN A 62 -2.45 -16.79 -0.75
N LYS A 63 -2.88 -16.04 0.29
CA LYS A 63 -2.08 -15.78 1.50
C LYS A 63 -0.72 -15.12 1.23
N GLN A 64 -0.61 -14.35 0.14
CA GLN A 64 0.61 -13.61 -0.19
C GLN A 64 0.37 -12.11 -0.05
N PRO A 65 1.32 -11.37 0.55
CA PRO A 65 1.27 -9.92 0.60
C PRO A 65 1.53 -9.32 -0.78
N GLY A 66 0.94 -8.16 -1.03
CA GLY A 66 1.13 -7.48 -2.30
C GLY A 66 0.32 -6.20 -2.46
N VAL A 67 0.45 -5.64 -3.65
CA VAL A 67 -0.31 -4.48 -4.11
C VAL A 67 -1.17 -4.85 -5.30
N TYR A 68 -2.23 -4.08 -5.51
CA TYR A 68 -3.10 -4.24 -6.67
C TYR A 68 -3.57 -2.89 -7.19
N GLU A 69 -3.86 -2.87 -8.48
CA GLU A 69 -4.42 -1.72 -9.17
C GLU A 69 -5.74 -2.12 -9.81
N VAL A 70 -6.66 -1.16 -9.84
CA VAL A 70 -7.94 -1.25 -10.51
C VAL A 70 -8.01 -0.08 -11.47
N MET A 71 -8.19 -0.36 -12.75
CA MET A 71 -8.30 0.63 -13.80
C MET A 71 -9.67 0.58 -14.46
N LEU A 72 -10.08 1.71 -15.01
CA LEU A 72 -11.13 1.77 -16.01
C LEU A 72 -10.43 1.81 -17.38
N ASP A 73 -10.67 0.79 -18.20
CA ASP A 73 -10.16 0.62 -19.57
C ASP A 73 -11.01 1.46 -20.56
N ASP A 74 -11.25 2.72 -20.20
CA ASP A 74 -11.78 3.72 -21.10
C ASP A 74 -10.64 4.43 -21.87
N VAL A 75 -11.00 5.39 -22.72
CA VAL A 75 -10.09 6.18 -23.57
C VAL A 75 -8.92 6.82 -22.78
N ARG A 76 -9.02 6.97 -21.45
CA ARG A 76 -8.00 7.62 -20.62
C ARG A 76 -7.25 6.68 -19.68
N LYS A 77 -7.59 5.38 -19.61
CA LYS A 77 -6.92 4.38 -18.76
C LYS A 77 -6.72 4.88 -17.32
N THR A 78 -7.79 5.38 -16.72
CA THR A 78 -7.74 6.04 -15.40
C THR A 78 -7.72 4.99 -14.29
N LEU A 79 -6.85 5.16 -13.28
CA LEU A 79 -6.90 4.27 -12.11
C LEU A 79 -8.11 4.62 -11.24
N LEU A 80 -8.93 3.61 -10.98
CA LEU A 80 -10.02 3.65 -10.02
C LEU A 80 -9.48 3.51 -8.60
N ALA A 81 -8.54 2.58 -8.40
CA ALA A 81 -7.94 2.34 -7.11
C ALA A 81 -6.52 1.76 -7.17
N ILE A 82 -5.71 2.09 -6.18
CA ILE A 82 -4.48 1.37 -5.80
C ILE A 82 -4.67 0.89 -4.36
N GLY A 83 -4.43 -0.39 -4.12
CA GLY A 83 -4.56 -0.98 -2.79
C GLY A 83 -3.40 -1.88 -2.41
N ARG A 84 -3.31 -2.17 -1.12
CA ARG A 84 -2.32 -3.05 -0.51
C ARG A 84 -2.99 -4.06 0.41
N THR A 85 -2.36 -5.21 0.62
CA THR A 85 -2.87 -6.27 1.51
C THR A 85 -1.76 -7.25 1.90
N ASN A 86 -2.02 -8.01 2.97
CA ASN A 86 -1.22 -9.19 3.35
C ASN A 86 -1.75 -10.49 2.73
N ASP A 87 -2.94 -10.44 2.12
CA ASP A 87 -3.53 -11.56 1.39
C ASP A 87 -4.25 -11.03 0.13
N LEU A 88 -3.58 -11.19 -1.02
CA LEU A 88 -4.07 -10.77 -2.34
C LEU A 88 -5.40 -11.41 -2.69
N ARG A 89 -5.53 -12.74 -2.58
CA ARG A 89 -6.77 -13.46 -2.92
C ARG A 89 -7.94 -13.02 -2.05
N MET A 90 -7.74 -12.88 -0.74
CA MET A 90 -8.80 -12.43 0.15
C MET A 90 -9.23 -10.99 -0.16
N ARG A 91 -8.27 -10.09 -0.43
CA ARG A 91 -8.57 -8.68 -0.68
C ARG A 91 -9.22 -8.43 -2.04
N ILE A 92 -8.63 -8.97 -3.10
CA ILE A 92 -9.05 -8.74 -4.48
C ILE A 92 -10.31 -9.55 -4.77
N LYS A 93 -10.24 -10.88 -4.62
CA LYS A 93 -11.35 -11.74 -5.07
C LYS A 93 -12.53 -11.68 -4.13
N GLN A 94 -12.32 -11.88 -2.83
CA GLN A 94 -13.43 -11.91 -1.87
C GLN A 94 -13.92 -10.51 -1.48
N GLY A 95 -12.99 -9.56 -1.29
CA GLY A 95 -13.34 -8.21 -0.84
C GLY A 95 -13.74 -7.25 -1.97
N LEU A 96 -12.84 -7.04 -2.93
CA LEU A 96 -13.02 -6.07 -4.02
C LEU A 96 -14.07 -6.54 -5.03
N VAL A 97 -14.00 -7.78 -5.51
CA VAL A 97 -14.88 -8.27 -6.59
C VAL A 97 -16.17 -8.87 -6.04
N ARG A 98 -16.11 -9.92 -5.21
CA ARG A 98 -17.30 -10.67 -4.77
C ARG A 98 -18.07 -10.02 -3.60
N GLY A 99 -17.45 -9.10 -2.87
CA GLY A 99 -18.07 -8.45 -1.71
C GLY A 99 -18.38 -9.36 -0.53
N LYS A 100 -17.74 -10.53 -0.42
CA LYS A 100 -17.89 -11.48 0.70
C LYS A 100 -17.15 -11.06 1.96
N THR A 101 -16.20 -10.13 1.85
CA THR A 101 -15.47 -9.56 2.98
C THR A 101 -15.53 -8.02 2.98
N PRO A 102 -15.45 -7.36 4.14
CA PRO A 102 -15.48 -5.91 4.23
C PRO A 102 -14.38 -5.25 3.39
N HIS A 103 -14.79 -4.41 2.44
CA HIS A 103 -13.88 -3.69 1.56
C HIS A 103 -14.55 -2.40 1.08
N SER A 104 -14.17 -1.25 1.65
CA SER A 104 -14.80 0.05 1.36
C SER A 104 -14.73 0.42 -0.13
N VAL A 105 -13.55 0.30 -0.74
CA VAL A 105 -13.36 0.56 -2.18
C VAL A 105 -14.20 -0.38 -3.05
N GLY A 106 -14.16 -1.70 -2.79
CA GLY A 106 -15.00 -2.67 -3.50
C GLY A 106 -16.48 -2.40 -3.35
N LYS A 107 -16.95 -1.98 -2.16
CA LYS A 107 -18.35 -1.57 -1.95
C LYS A 107 -18.72 -0.40 -2.87
N ARG A 108 -17.87 0.62 -2.98
CA ARG A 108 -18.11 1.79 -3.85
C ARG A 108 -18.08 1.42 -5.33
N ILE A 109 -17.11 0.64 -5.78
CA ILE A 109 -17.03 0.19 -7.18
C ILE A 109 -18.27 -0.63 -7.56
N ARG A 110 -18.65 -1.61 -6.74
CA ARG A 110 -19.86 -2.43 -6.99
C ARG A 110 -21.14 -1.60 -7.00
N ALA A 111 -21.22 -0.56 -6.16
CA ALA A 111 -22.35 0.36 -6.19
C ALA A 111 -22.39 1.14 -7.52
N ASP A 112 -21.27 1.70 -7.96
CA ASP A 112 -21.19 2.39 -9.25
C ASP A 112 -21.46 1.45 -10.45
N ILE A 113 -21.10 0.17 -10.36
CA ILE A 113 -21.49 -0.85 -11.36
C ILE A 113 -23.00 -1.07 -11.35
N LYS A 114 -23.59 -1.27 -10.16
CA LYS A 114 -25.04 -1.49 -10.01
C LYS A 114 -25.86 -0.29 -10.51
N ASP A 115 -25.36 0.91 -10.27
CA ASP A 115 -26.00 2.17 -10.68
C ASP A 115 -25.75 2.51 -12.17
N GLY A 116 -25.04 1.67 -12.91
CA GLY A 116 -24.75 1.86 -14.34
C GLY A 116 -23.75 2.98 -14.65
N ARG A 117 -23.02 3.48 -13.64
CA ARG A 117 -22.00 4.54 -13.82
C ARG A 117 -20.68 4.01 -14.37
N VAL A 118 -20.42 2.72 -14.14
CA VAL A 118 -19.21 2.02 -14.60
C VAL A 118 -19.62 0.65 -15.11
N CYS A 119 -19.16 0.26 -16.29
CA CYS A 119 -19.36 -1.10 -16.78
C CYS A 119 -18.27 -2.03 -16.19
N ALA A 120 -18.67 -3.18 -15.65
CA ALA A 120 -17.71 -4.14 -15.12
C ALA A 120 -16.76 -4.70 -16.20
N SER A 121 -17.20 -4.77 -17.45
CA SER A 121 -16.38 -5.20 -18.59
C SER A 121 -15.23 -4.23 -18.89
N ASP A 122 -15.37 -2.97 -18.48
CA ASP A 122 -14.34 -1.95 -18.66
C ASP A 122 -13.39 -1.90 -17.45
N ILE A 123 -13.58 -2.72 -16.42
CA ILE A 123 -12.72 -2.70 -15.24
C ILE A 123 -11.60 -3.74 -15.40
N GLY A 124 -10.37 -3.24 -15.43
CA GLY A 124 -9.15 -4.05 -15.36
C GLY A 124 -8.61 -4.12 -13.93
N ILE A 125 -8.11 -5.28 -13.54
CA ILE A 125 -7.47 -5.54 -12.25
C ILE A 125 -6.12 -6.22 -12.49
N ARG A 126 -5.06 -5.74 -11.82
CA ARG A 126 -3.76 -6.43 -11.77
C ARG A 126 -3.17 -6.38 -10.36
N TRP A 127 -2.19 -7.23 -10.09
CA TRP A 127 -1.49 -7.28 -8.80
C TRP A 127 -0.01 -7.59 -8.97
N ALA A 128 0.76 -7.28 -7.94
CA ALA A 128 2.15 -7.71 -7.78
C ALA A 128 2.36 -8.22 -6.35
N VAL A 129 3.08 -9.33 -6.22
CA VAL A 129 3.50 -9.87 -4.93
C VAL A 129 4.69 -9.05 -4.44
N THR A 130 4.67 -8.65 -3.16
CA THR A 130 5.79 -7.94 -2.53
C THR A 130 5.72 -8.10 -1.02
N ASP A 131 6.88 -8.18 -0.39
CA ASP A 131 7.07 -8.17 1.07
C ASP A 131 6.89 -6.76 1.68
N ARG A 132 6.88 -5.71 0.86
CA ARG A 132 6.77 -4.30 1.29
C ARG A 132 5.57 -3.58 0.68
N PRO A 133 4.34 -4.10 0.83
CA PRO A 133 3.17 -3.59 0.12
C PRO A 133 2.76 -2.17 0.54
N ALA A 134 3.14 -1.71 1.73
CA ALA A 134 2.92 -0.33 2.18
C ALA A 134 3.75 0.68 1.37
N ALA A 135 5.06 0.50 1.36
CA ALA A 135 6.00 1.39 0.66
C ALA A 135 5.68 1.44 -0.84
N VAL A 136 5.35 0.28 -1.43
CA VAL A 136 4.97 0.21 -2.85
C VAL A 136 3.68 0.98 -3.13
N ALA A 137 2.63 0.78 -2.34
CA ALA A 137 1.37 1.50 -2.57
C ALA A 137 1.53 3.02 -2.42
N GLU A 138 2.32 3.47 -1.44
CA GLU A 138 2.63 4.89 -1.24
C GLU A 138 3.40 5.49 -2.43
N GLU A 139 4.40 4.78 -2.96
CA GLU A 139 5.12 5.16 -4.18
C GLU A 139 4.17 5.25 -5.38
N LEU A 140 3.32 4.24 -5.58
CA LEU A 140 2.35 4.23 -6.68
C LEU A 140 1.34 5.38 -6.56
N HIS A 141 0.82 5.66 -5.37
CA HIS A 141 -0.05 6.83 -5.13
C HIS A 141 0.68 8.13 -5.44
N ARG A 142 1.94 8.29 -5.02
CA ARG A 142 2.73 9.49 -5.31
C ARG A 142 2.97 9.65 -6.80
N ARG A 143 3.35 8.59 -7.52
CA ARG A 143 3.55 8.63 -8.99
C ARG A 143 2.27 9.00 -9.72
N TYR A 144 1.15 8.39 -9.31
CA TYR A 144 -0.16 8.70 -9.89
C TYR A 144 -0.53 10.17 -9.65
N LYS A 145 -0.41 10.65 -8.41
CA LYS A 145 -0.70 12.05 -8.06
C LYS A 145 0.21 13.03 -8.77
N ALA A 146 1.50 12.72 -8.93
CA ALA A 146 2.42 13.56 -9.69
C ALA A 146 2.03 13.67 -11.17
N ARG A 147 1.46 12.60 -11.75
CA ARG A 147 1.03 12.57 -13.15
C ARG A 147 -0.33 13.22 -13.39
N PHE A 148 -1.28 13.03 -12.48
CA PHE A 148 -2.70 13.41 -12.69
C PHE A 148 -3.19 14.53 -11.77
N GLY A 149 -2.37 15.00 -10.82
CA GLY A 149 -2.73 16.04 -9.85
C GLY A 149 -3.59 15.55 -8.67
N GLU A 150 -4.14 14.35 -8.75
CA GLU A 150 -5.07 13.79 -7.75
C GLU A 150 -4.79 12.31 -7.44
N LEU A 151 -5.46 11.77 -6.42
CA LEU A 151 -5.42 10.33 -6.12
C LEU A 151 -6.45 9.58 -6.99
N PRO A 152 -6.32 8.25 -7.15
CA PRO A 152 -7.35 7.45 -7.80
C PRO A 152 -8.74 7.68 -7.17
N LYS A 153 -9.80 7.62 -7.99
CA LYS A 153 -11.20 7.97 -7.63
C LYS A 153 -11.65 7.43 -6.27
N TYR A 154 -11.35 6.17 -5.98
CA TYR A 154 -11.80 5.51 -4.75
C TYR A 154 -10.76 5.52 -3.61
N ASN A 155 -9.58 6.09 -3.84
CA ASN A 155 -8.55 6.34 -2.82
C ASN A 155 -8.63 7.75 -2.23
N MET A 156 -9.40 8.66 -2.83
CA MET A 156 -9.73 9.93 -2.22
C MET A 156 -10.50 9.67 -0.91
N ARG A 157 -10.02 10.24 0.20
CA ARG A 157 -10.77 10.26 1.46
C ARG A 157 -12.06 11.04 1.19
N GLY A 158 -13.20 10.39 1.39
CA GLY A 158 -14.47 11.08 1.55
C GLY A 158 -14.55 11.72 2.93
#